data_AF-A0A947UDW5-F1
#
_entry.id   AF-A0A947UDW5-F1
#
_cell.length_a   1.000
_cell.length_b   1.000
_cell.length_c   1.000
_cell.angle_alpha   90.00
_cell.angle_beta   90.00
_cell.angle_gamma   90.00
#
_symmetry.space_group_name_H-M   'P 1'
#
loop_
_entity.id
_entity.type
_entity.pdbx_description
1 polymer ?
#
loop_
_entity_poly.entity_id
_entity_poly.type
_entity_poly.pdbx_seq_one_letter_code
_entity_poly.pdbx_strand_id
1 'polypeptide(L)'
;LIDETLMRDMDWIRDVVTRGLDLRATAKLPVRQALASLTVRLRDAAEAERLTNRAELLTLIRDELNVEKVVLEDGTDGLQEADAWVASLDTVITPELKRKGLGRELVRHLKNLRKTAGLQPNDRIMAAISTDDATLRETLESMKGPVANEVKADTLEVGTKKPKGMESTSNIELGGISVVVGLKRS
;
A
#
# COMPACT_ATOMS: atom_id res chain seq x y z
N LEU A 1 4.53 35.58 -13.55
CA LEU A 1 3.09 35.33 -13.71
C LEU A 1 2.78 34.05 -12.98
N ILE A 2 1.82 34.07 -12.06
CA ILE A 2 1.36 32.86 -11.36
C ILE A 2 0.36 32.17 -12.30
N ASP A 3 0.48 30.87 -12.49
CA ASP A 3 -0.46 30.09 -13.30
C ASP A 3 -1.74 29.82 -12.48
N GLU A 4 -2.78 30.59 -12.76
CA GLU A 4 -4.08 30.48 -12.08
C GLU A 4 -4.76 29.14 -12.30
N THR A 5 -4.53 28.48 -13.45
CA THR A 5 -5.11 27.17 -13.73
C THR A 5 -4.46 26.12 -12.86
N LEU A 6 -3.12 26.16 -12.75
CA LEU A 6 -2.38 25.26 -11.88
C LEU A 6 -2.76 25.43 -10.41
N MET A 7 -3.00 26.66 -9.95
CA MET A 7 -3.47 26.90 -8.58
C MET A 7 -4.84 26.25 -8.33
N ARG A 8 -5.81 26.45 -9.24
CA ARG A 8 -7.13 25.83 -9.14
C ARG A 8 -7.05 24.30 -9.13
N ASP A 9 -6.18 23.74 -9.97
CA ASP A 9 -5.97 22.30 -10.02
C ASP A 9 -5.35 21.75 -8.73
N MET A 10 -4.42 22.49 -8.13
CA MET A 10 -3.80 22.11 -6.85
C MET A 10 -4.79 22.19 -5.70
N ASP A 11 -5.66 23.20 -5.68
CA ASP A 11 -6.74 23.28 -4.68
C ASP A 11 -7.72 22.13 -4.85
N TRP A 12 -8.10 21.81 -6.09
CA TRP A 12 -8.96 20.65 -6.37
C TRP A 12 -8.33 19.32 -5.92
N ILE A 13 -7.03 19.11 -6.14
CA ILE A 13 -6.32 17.91 -5.64
C ILE A 13 -6.39 17.80 -4.13
N ARG A 14 -6.14 18.90 -3.42
CA ARG A 14 -6.20 18.92 -1.95
C ARG A 14 -7.59 18.53 -1.47
N ASP A 15 -8.64 19.08 -2.10
CA ASP A 15 -10.02 18.75 -1.75
C ASP A 15 -10.34 17.26 -2.02
N VAL A 16 -9.89 16.72 -3.16
CA VAL A 16 -10.04 15.29 -3.49
C VAL A 16 -9.33 14.40 -2.47
N VAL A 17 -8.09 14.75 -2.10
CA VAL A 17 -7.32 14.02 -1.08
C VAL A 17 -8.02 14.09 0.28
N THR A 18 -8.47 15.26 0.71
CA THR A 18 -9.20 15.41 1.98
C THR A 18 -10.46 14.53 1.99
N ARG A 19 -11.32 14.64 0.98
CA ARG A 19 -12.53 13.80 0.90
C ARG A 19 -12.19 12.31 0.80
N GLY A 20 -11.14 11.95 0.07
CA GLY A 20 -10.66 10.58 -0.03
C GLY A 20 -10.22 10.01 1.32
N LEU A 21 -9.47 10.78 2.12
CA LEU A 21 -9.06 10.39 3.46
C LEU A 21 -10.27 10.23 4.40
N ASP A 22 -11.26 11.11 4.29
CA ASP A 22 -12.50 11.01 5.06
C ASP A 22 -13.28 9.73 4.69
N LEU A 23 -13.43 9.42 3.40
CA LEU A 23 -14.06 8.18 2.93
C LEU A 23 -13.34 6.94 3.49
N ARG A 24 -12.00 6.96 3.53
CA ARG A 24 -11.20 5.88 4.15
C ARG A 24 -11.49 5.76 5.64
N ALA A 25 -11.54 6.88 6.36
CA ALA A 25 -11.82 6.89 7.79
C ALA A 25 -13.22 6.33 8.09
N THR A 26 -14.24 6.75 7.33
CA THR A 26 -15.61 6.23 7.44
C THR A 26 -15.66 4.72 7.17
N ALA A 27 -14.94 4.24 6.15
CA ALA A 27 -14.83 2.82 5.83
C ALA A 27 -13.89 2.03 6.78
N LYS A 28 -13.23 2.71 7.74
CA LYS A 28 -12.22 2.14 8.65
C LYS A 28 -11.04 1.48 7.92
N LEU A 29 -10.64 2.02 6.77
CA LEU A 29 -9.56 1.51 5.93
C LEU A 29 -8.26 2.31 6.15
N PRO A 30 -7.22 1.73 6.78
CA PRO A 30 -6.00 2.47 7.08
C PRO A 30 -5.23 2.81 5.80
N VAL A 31 -4.67 4.03 5.67
CA VAL A 31 -3.98 4.52 4.45
C VAL A 31 -2.85 3.59 3.99
N ARG A 32 -2.17 2.91 4.91
CA ARG A 32 -1.12 1.92 4.57
C ARG A 32 -1.60 0.77 3.69
N GLN A 33 -2.90 0.43 3.71
CA GLN A 33 -3.48 -0.58 2.84
C GLN A 33 -3.81 0.04 1.49
N ALA A 34 -3.20 -0.46 0.42
CA ALA A 34 -3.53 0.01 -0.93
C ALA A 34 -4.98 -0.40 -1.29
N LEU A 35 -5.71 0.49 -1.95
CA LEU A 35 -7.04 0.21 -2.53
C LEU A 35 -6.96 0.16 -4.06
N ALA A 36 -7.93 -0.49 -4.69
CA ALA A 36 -7.90 -0.65 -6.15
C ALA A 36 -8.02 0.69 -6.87
N SER A 37 -9.01 1.50 -6.50
CA SER A 37 -9.19 2.80 -7.11
C SER A 37 -9.93 3.82 -6.26
N LEU A 38 -9.69 5.09 -6.58
CA LEU A 38 -10.59 6.20 -6.33
C LEU A 38 -11.30 6.54 -7.64
N THR A 39 -12.61 6.70 -7.62
CA THR A 39 -13.37 7.32 -8.72
C THR A 39 -13.82 8.70 -8.28
N VAL A 40 -13.53 9.72 -9.10
CA VAL A 40 -14.07 11.07 -8.94
C VAL A 40 -14.97 11.35 -10.13
N ARG A 41 -16.26 11.56 -9.84
CA ARG A 41 -17.24 11.90 -10.87
C ARG A 41 -17.48 13.40 -10.86
N LEU A 42 -17.27 14.03 -12.01
CA LEU A 42 -17.45 15.45 -12.21
C LEU A 42 -18.72 15.72 -13.00
N ARG A 43 -19.42 16.80 -12.64
CA ARG A 43 -20.62 17.25 -13.34
C ARG A 43 -20.30 17.70 -14.77
N ASP A 44 -19.17 18.37 -14.95
CA ASP A 44 -18.73 18.90 -16.25
C ASP A 44 -17.80 17.90 -16.95
N ALA A 45 -18.24 17.41 -18.11
CA ALA A 45 -17.49 16.48 -18.93
C ALA A 45 -16.19 17.08 -19.50
N ALA A 46 -16.19 18.38 -19.84
CA ALA A 46 -15.00 19.05 -20.35
C ALA A 46 -13.93 19.16 -19.25
N GLU A 47 -14.35 19.39 -18.01
CA GLU A 47 -13.44 19.41 -16.86
C GLU A 47 -12.88 18.01 -16.56
N ALA A 48 -13.71 16.96 -16.62
CA ALA A 48 -13.27 15.58 -16.46
C ALA A 48 -12.20 15.21 -17.49
N GLU A 49 -12.41 15.54 -18.77
CA GLU A 49 -11.44 15.29 -19.83
C GLU A 49 -10.14 16.10 -19.61
N ARG A 50 -10.25 17.38 -19.25
CA ARG A 50 -9.10 18.25 -18.96
C ARG A 50 -8.23 17.68 -17.84
N LEU A 51 -8.82 17.26 -16.74
CA LEU A 51 -8.10 16.70 -15.59
C LEU A 51 -7.55 15.30 -15.86
N THR A 52 -8.24 14.50 -16.69
CA THR A 52 -7.75 13.18 -17.12
C THR A 52 -6.40 13.28 -17.84
N ASN A 53 -6.20 14.36 -18.59
CA ASN A 53 -4.95 14.64 -19.30
C ASN A 53 -3.82 15.17 -18.40
N ARG A 54 -4.01 15.25 -17.07
CA ARG A 54 -3.02 15.76 -16.12
C ARG A 54 -2.45 14.63 -15.25
N ALA A 55 -1.73 13.71 -15.88
CA ALA A 55 -1.21 12.49 -15.25
C ALA A 55 -0.38 12.74 -13.98
N GLU A 56 0.41 13.81 -13.93
CA GLU A 56 1.20 14.17 -12.74
C GLU A 56 0.31 14.53 -11.55
N LEU A 57 -0.80 15.23 -11.77
CA LEU A 57 -1.75 15.61 -10.74
C LEU A 57 -2.51 14.39 -10.20
N LEU A 58 -2.93 13.49 -11.09
CA LEU A 58 -3.58 12.24 -10.70
C LEU A 58 -2.63 11.33 -9.91
N THR A 59 -1.34 11.39 -10.22
CA THR A 59 -0.30 10.67 -9.48
C THR A 59 -0.18 11.17 -8.04
N LEU A 60 -0.29 12.48 -7.80
CA LEU A 60 -0.30 13.03 -6.45
C LEU A 60 -1.48 12.50 -5.63
N ILE A 61 -2.70 12.52 -6.19
CA ILE A 61 -3.89 11.95 -5.52
C ILE A 61 -3.67 10.47 -5.21
N ARG A 62 -3.15 9.72 -6.19
CA ARG A 62 -2.89 8.29 -6.05
C ARG A 62 -1.95 7.98 -4.90
N ASP A 63 -0.86 8.74 -4.81
CA ASP A 63 0.20 8.50 -3.85
C ASP A 63 -0.25 8.91 -2.42
N GLU A 64 -0.97 10.03 -2.27
CA GLU A 64 -1.52 10.49 -0.99
C GLU A 64 -2.60 9.55 -0.43
N LEU A 65 -3.49 9.06 -1.31
CA LEU A 65 -4.57 8.15 -0.91
C LEU A 65 -4.17 6.68 -0.91
N ASN A 66 -2.97 6.35 -1.42
CA ASN A 66 -2.48 4.99 -1.64
C ASN A 66 -3.53 4.10 -2.34
N VAL A 67 -3.90 4.50 -3.55
CA VAL A 67 -4.76 3.72 -4.45
C VAL A 67 -3.96 3.25 -5.67
N GLU A 68 -4.36 2.21 -6.38
CA GLU A 68 -3.63 1.80 -7.61
C GLU A 68 -4.00 2.70 -8.80
N LYS A 69 -5.25 3.19 -8.85
CA LYS A 69 -5.77 4.03 -9.94
C LYS A 69 -6.65 5.17 -9.42
N VAL A 70 -6.58 6.31 -10.10
CA VAL A 70 -7.58 7.38 -10.00
C VAL A 70 -8.35 7.39 -11.32
N VAL A 71 -9.68 7.29 -11.24
CA VAL A 71 -10.59 7.29 -12.38
C VAL A 71 -11.39 8.58 -12.33
N LEU A 72 -11.36 9.34 -13.41
CA LEU A 72 -12.25 10.49 -13.58
C LEU A 72 -13.36 10.11 -14.54
N GLU A 73 -14.60 10.43 -14.17
CA GLU A 73 -15.78 10.15 -14.97
C GLU A 73 -16.65 11.40 -15.01
N ASP A 74 -17.39 11.60 -16.09
CA ASP A 74 -18.47 12.58 -16.12
C ASP A 74 -19.78 11.96 -15.60
N GLY A 75 -20.68 12.82 -15.11
CA GLY A 75 -22.03 12.44 -14.74
C GLY A 75 -22.51 13.05 -13.43
N THR A 76 -23.77 12.81 -13.11
CA THR A 76 -24.44 13.39 -11.93
C THR A 76 -24.80 12.36 -10.86
N ASP A 77 -24.53 11.08 -11.09
CA ASP A 77 -24.89 10.01 -10.17
C ASP A 77 -24.12 10.12 -8.85
N GLY A 78 -24.88 10.27 -7.75
CA GLY A 78 -24.35 10.45 -6.41
C GLY A 78 -23.90 11.88 -6.08
N LEU A 79 -24.01 12.83 -7.02
CA LEU A 79 -23.74 14.24 -6.77
C LEU A 79 -24.96 14.92 -6.14
N GLN A 80 -24.75 15.75 -5.14
CA GLN A 80 -25.76 16.69 -4.66
C GLN A 80 -25.88 17.88 -5.61
N GLU A 81 -26.99 18.60 -5.60
CA GLU A 81 -27.25 19.72 -6.53
C GLU A 81 -26.16 20.80 -6.49
N ALA A 82 -25.63 21.10 -5.31
CA ALA A 82 -24.60 22.12 -5.12
C ALA A 82 -23.16 21.62 -5.40
N ASP A 83 -22.97 20.31 -5.52
CA ASP A 83 -21.63 19.73 -5.70
C ASP A 83 -21.25 19.69 -7.19
N ALA A 84 -20.04 20.16 -7.49
CA ALA A 84 -19.41 20.05 -8.80
C ALA A 84 -18.90 18.62 -9.09
N TRP A 85 -18.59 17.86 -8.02
CA TRP A 85 -18.08 16.50 -8.11
C TRP A 85 -18.33 15.71 -6.83
N VAL A 86 -18.30 14.37 -6.96
CA VAL A 86 -18.33 13.41 -5.84
C VAL A 86 -17.19 12.40 -6.00
N ALA A 87 -16.70 11.85 -4.89
CA ALA A 87 -15.70 10.79 -4.89
C ALA A 87 -16.20 9.51 -4.22
N SER A 88 -15.73 8.37 -4.71
CA SER A 88 -15.95 7.06 -4.12
C SER A 88 -14.68 6.21 -4.17
N LEU A 89 -14.50 5.36 -3.17
CA LEU A 89 -13.39 4.41 -3.10
C LEU A 89 -13.87 3.00 -3.40
N ASP A 90 -13.07 2.25 -4.13
CA ASP A 90 -13.21 0.79 -4.12
C ASP A 90 -12.68 0.25 -2.79
N THR A 91 -13.60 -0.11 -1.91
CA THR A 91 -13.30 -0.61 -0.57
C THR A 91 -12.99 -2.11 -0.55
N VAL A 92 -13.09 -2.81 -1.68
CA VAL A 92 -12.85 -4.25 -1.75
C VAL A 92 -11.34 -4.52 -1.72
N ILE A 93 -10.87 -5.17 -0.66
CA ILE A 93 -9.47 -5.63 -0.57
C ILE A 93 -9.35 -6.98 -1.28
N THR A 94 -8.86 -6.97 -2.51
CA THR A 94 -8.61 -8.20 -3.26
C THR A 94 -7.48 -9.02 -2.63
N PRO A 95 -7.43 -10.35 -2.88
CA PRO A 95 -6.31 -11.19 -2.43
C PRO A 95 -4.94 -10.67 -2.89
N GLU A 96 -4.86 -10.09 -4.08
CA GLU A 96 -3.63 -9.51 -4.63
C GLU A 96 -3.19 -8.26 -3.85
N LEU A 97 -4.11 -7.35 -3.55
CA LEU A 97 -3.84 -6.14 -2.76
C LEU A 97 -3.44 -6.50 -1.32
N LYS A 98 -4.10 -7.50 -0.74
CA LYS A 98 -3.73 -8.02 0.58
C LYS A 98 -2.31 -8.61 0.57
N ARG A 99 -2.00 -9.43 -0.44
CA ARG A 99 -0.67 -10.05 -0.60
C ARG A 99 0.44 -9.01 -0.79
N LYS A 100 0.21 -8.00 -1.64
CA LYS A 100 1.14 -6.88 -1.88
C LYS A 100 1.39 -6.08 -0.59
N GLY A 101 0.32 -5.79 0.16
CA GLY A 101 0.42 -5.12 1.46
C GLY A 101 1.26 -5.91 2.47
N LEU A 102 0.94 -7.20 2.65
CA LEU A 102 1.68 -8.10 3.53
C LEU A 102 3.16 -8.23 3.15
N GLY A 103 3.47 -8.34 1.85
CA GLY A 103 4.86 -8.43 1.37
C GLY A 103 5.65 -7.17 1.70
N ARG A 104 5.09 -5.99 1.45
CA ARG A 104 5.72 -4.69 1.80
C ARG A 104 5.98 -4.58 3.30
N GLU A 105 4.99 -4.98 4.11
CA GLU A 105 5.10 -4.96 5.56
C GLU A 105 6.22 -5.89 6.06
N LEU A 106 6.26 -7.12 5.56
CA LEU A 106 7.31 -8.09 5.88
C LEU A 106 8.69 -7.59 5.49
N VAL A 107 8.85 -7.06 4.27
CA VAL A 107 10.14 -6.51 3.83
C VAL A 107 10.60 -5.37 4.73
N ARG A 108 9.70 -4.46 5.11
CA ARG A 108 10.01 -3.39 6.07
C ARG A 108 10.50 -3.97 7.40
N HIS A 109 9.84 -4.98 7.93
CA HIS A 109 10.26 -5.62 9.18
C HIS A 109 11.62 -6.30 9.07
N LEU A 110 11.89 -7.03 7.98
CA LEU A 110 13.19 -7.68 7.76
C LEU A 110 14.32 -6.66 7.57
N LYS A 111 14.08 -5.56 6.84
CA LYS A 111 15.04 -4.46 6.69
C LYS A 111 15.35 -3.78 8.02
N ASN A 112 14.34 -3.58 8.87
CA ASN A 112 14.53 -3.06 10.22
C ASN A 112 15.33 -4.04 11.11
N LEU A 113 14.98 -5.33 11.07
CA LEU A 113 15.68 -6.37 11.83
C LEU A 113 17.15 -6.47 11.42
N ARG A 114 17.43 -6.31 10.13
CA ARG A 114 18.79 -6.27 9.58
C ARG A 114 19.59 -5.11 10.17
N LYS A 115 18.99 -3.92 10.21
CA LYS A 115 19.62 -2.73 10.79
C LYS A 115 19.92 -2.94 12.28
N THR A 116 18.98 -3.51 13.03
CA THR A 116 19.18 -3.80 14.46
C THR A 116 20.24 -4.88 14.72
N ALA A 117 20.43 -5.80 13.77
CA ALA A 117 21.49 -6.81 13.82
C ALA A 117 22.88 -6.26 13.39
N GLY A 118 23.00 -4.99 13.01
CA GLY A 118 24.26 -4.38 12.57
C GLY A 118 24.73 -4.81 11.17
N LEU A 119 23.87 -5.45 10.38
CA LEU A 119 24.18 -5.90 9.03
C LEU A 119 24.13 -4.72 8.04
N GLN A 120 25.07 -4.68 7.10
CA GLN A 120 25.18 -3.64 6.07
C GLN A 120 24.19 -3.90 4.94
N PRO A 121 23.75 -2.94 4.11
CA PRO A 121 22.75 -3.17 3.04
C PRO A 121 23.13 -4.16 1.93
N ASN A 122 24.40 -4.59 1.85
CA ASN A 122 24.90 -5.51 0.82
C ASN A 122 25.12 -6.95 1.30
N ASP A 123 25.12 -7.19 2.61
CA ASP A 123 25.26 -8.53 3.19
C ASP A 123 24.16 -9.49 2.70
N ARG A 124 24.53 -10.75 2.47
CA ARG A 124 23.54 -11.79 2.22
C ARG A 124 23.04 -12.35 3.55
N ILE A 125 21.76 -12.70 3.60
CA ILE A 125 21.13 -13.24 4.80
C ILE A 125 20.39 -14.54 4.51
N MET A 126 20.25 -15.36 5.55
CA MET A 126 19.20 -16.36 5.63
C MET A 126 18.09 -15.81 6.51
N ALA A 127 16.85 -15.89 6.04
CA ALA A 127 15.68 -15.40 6.78
C ALA A 127 14.69 -16.54 7.02
N ALA A 128 14.00 -16.49 8.14
CA ALA A 128 12.96 -17.46 8.49
C ALA A 128 11.77 -16.77 9.15
N ILE A 129 10.57 -17.27 8.84
CA ILE A 129 9.29 -16.78 9.34
C ILE A 129 8.55 -17.95 9.97
N SER A 130 8.04 -17.74 11.18
CA SER A 130 7.23 -18.71 11.91
C SER A 130 5.85 -18.15 12.19
N THR A 131 4.81 -18.86 11.75
CA THR A 131 3.40 -18.55 12.03
C THR A 131 2.57 -19.82 12.15
N ASP A 132 1.67 -19.83 13.14
CA ASP A 132 0.70 -20.90 13.33
C ASP A 132 -0.53 -20.74 12.43
N ASP A 133 -0.77 -19.54 11.89
CA ASP A 133 -1.87 -19.28 10.96
C ASP A 133 -1.62 -19.89 9.57
N ALA A 134 -2.51 -20.78 9.14
CA ALA A 134 -2.34 -21.52 7.89
C ALA A 134 -2.52 -20.66 6.63
N THR A 135 -3.50 -19.76 6.64
CA THR A 135 -3.79 -18.88 5.49
C THR A 135 -2.67 -17.88 5.27
N LEU A 136 -2.14 -17.30 6.34
CA LEU A 136 -1.00 -16.41 6.29
C LEU A 136 0.25 -17.17 5.81
N ARG A 137 0.49 -18.39 6.30
CA ARG A 137 1.62 -19.21 5.86
C ARG A 137 1.59 -19.49 4.36
N GLU A 138 0.44 -19.90 3.82
CA GLU A 138 0.27 -20.12 2.37
C GLU A 138 0.52 -18.83 1.59
N THR A 139 0.01 -17.71 2.09
CA THR A 139 0.20 -16.39 1.49
C THR A 139 1.68 -16.00 1.48
N LEU A 140 2.40 -16.21 2.59
CA LEU A 140 3.84 -15.96 2.72
C LEU A 140 4.68 -16.86 1.80
N GLU A 141 4.33 -18.15 1.71
CA GLU A 141 4.97 -19.09 0.79
C GLU A 141 4.84 -18.65 -0.67
N SER A 142 3.66 -18.16 -1.07
CA SER A 142 3.42 -17.68 -2.44
C SER A 142 4.26 -16.44 -2.80
N MET A 143 4.74 -15.67 -1.82
CA MET A 143 5.50 -14.44 -2.02
C MET A 143 6.98 -14.52 -1.62
N LYS A 144 7.48 -15.69 -1.25
CA LYS A 144 8.85 -15.84 -0.71
C LYS A 144 9.93 -15.36 -1.66
N GLY A 145 9.79 -15.64 -2.96
CA GLY A 145 10.79 -15.28 -3.98
C GLY A 145 10.97 -13.75 -4.10
N PRO A 146 9.89 -13.01 -4.38
CA PRO A 146 9.93 -11.54 -4.40
C PRO A 146 10.48 -10.92 -3.11
N VAL A 147 10.04 -11.40 -1.94
CA VAL A 147 10.50 -10.89 -0.65
C VAL A 147 11.99 -11.17 -0.43
N ALA A 148 12.44 -12.41 -0.67
CA ALA A 148 13.84 -12.80 -0.52
C ALA A 148 14.77 -11.95 -1.40
N ASN A 149 14.36 -11.71 -2.65
CA ASN A 149 15.11 -10.85 -3.57
C ASN A 149 15.23 -9.41 -3.04
N GLU A 150 14.13 -8.83 -2.53
CA GLU A 150 14.13 -7.45 -2.03
C GLU A 150 14.99 -7.24 -0.78
N VAL A 151 15.15 -8.28 0.05
CA VAL A 151 15.97 -8.22 1.28
C VAL A 151 17.38 -8.82 1.12
N LYS A 152 17.76 -9.23 -0.09
CA LYS A 152 19.03 -9.94 -0.40
C LYS A 152 19.20 -11.21 0.45
N ALA A 153 18.13 -11.96 0.63
CA ALA A 153 18.17 -13.25 1.29
C ALA A 153 18.52 -14.36 0.29
N ASP A 154 19.45 -15.24 0.64
CA ASP A 154 19.75 -16.44 -0.16
C ASP A 154 18.69 -17.52 0.12
N THR A 155 18.15 -17.54 1.33
CA THR A 155 17.03 -18.40 1.71
C THR A 155 15.99 -17.63 2.52
N LEU A 156 14.72 -17.92 2.25
CA LEU A 156 13.59 -17.47 3.05
C LEU A 156 12.70 -18.68 3.35
N GLU A 157 12.73 -19.15 4.59
CA GLU A 157 11.93 -20.27 5.05
C GLU A 157 10.66 -19.78 5.75
N VAL A 158 9.52 -20.40 5.45
CA VAL A 158 8.26 -20.15 6.16
C VAL A 158 7.79 -21.44 6.81
N GLY A 159 7.45 -21.40 8.09
CA GLY A 159 7.06 -22.58 8.84
C GLY A 159 6.27 -22.28 10.09
N THR A 160 6.11 -23.30 10.93
CA THR A 160 5.46 -23.21 12.25
C THR A 160 6.47 -23.24 13.39
N LYS A 161 7.69 -23.70 13.12
CA LYS A 161 8.74 -23.81 14.14
C LYS A 161 9.48 -22.48 14.24
N LYS A 162 9.68 -22.02 15.48
CA LYS A 162 10.51 -20.86 15.74
C LYS A 162 11.90 -21.03 15.12
N PRO A 163 12.44 -19.99 14.45
CA PRO A 163 13.78 -20.04 13.86
C PRO A 163 14.84 -20.33 14.93
N LYS A 164 15.65 -21.38 14.74
CA LYS A 164 16.78 -21.70 15.62
C LYS A 164 18.10 -21.24 14.99
N GLY A 165 19.05 -20.80 15.81
CA GLY A 165 20.38 -20.39 15.36
C GLY A 165 20.40 -19.11 14.53
N MET A 166 19.39 -18.23 14.70
CA MET A 166 19.35 -16.91 14.08
C MET A 166 20.16 -15.91 14.90
N GLU A 167 20.87 -15.01 14.23
CA GLU A 167 21.62 -13.91 14.88
C GLU A 167 20.68 -12.89 15.50
N SER A 168 19.51 -12.69 14.90
CA SER A 168 18.48 -11.81 15.40
C SER A 168 17.10 -12.39 15.17
N THR A 169 16.21 -12.21 16.13
CA THR A 169 14.81 -12.59 16.03
C THR A 169 13.92 -11.47 16.56
N SER A 170 12.73 -11.34 16.01
CA SER A 170 11.74 -10.37 16.45
C SER A 170 10.34 -10.95 16.30
N ASN A 171 9.48 -10.64 17.26
CA ASN A 171 8.04 -10.79 17.08
C ASN A 171 7.53 -9.55 16.34
N ILE A 172 6.76 -9.75 15.28
CA ILE A 172 6.16 -8.68 14.48
C ILE A 172 4.68 -9.01 14.26
N GLU A 173 3.91 -8.01 13.88
CA GLU A 173 2.52 -8.19 13.46
C GLU A 173 2.48 -8.08 11.93
N LEU A 174 1.87 -9.06 11.26
CA LEU A 174 1.62 -9.04 9.82
C LEU A 174 0.12 -9.21 9.58
N GLY A 175 -0.52 -8.18 9.02
CA GLY A 175 -1.96 -8.21 8.75
C GLY A 175 -2.83 -8.56 9.96
N GLY A 176 -2.43 -8.16 11.18
CA GLY A 176 -3.15 -8.45 12.42
C GLY A 176 -2.73 -9.75 13.13
N ILE A 177 -1.81 -10.52 12.55
CA ILE A 177 -1.38 -11.82 13.08
C ILE A 177 0.05 -11.71 13.61
N SER A 178 0.26 -12.17 14.84
CA SER A 178 1.59 -12.24 15.45
C SER A 178 2.43 -13.33 14.77
N VAL A 179 3.61 -12.96 14.28
CA VAL A 179 4.57 -13.86 13.65
C VAL A 179 5.96 -13.63 14.22
N VAL A 180 6.79 -14.69 14.21
CA VAL A 180 8.20 -14.59 14.58
C VAL A 180 9.03 -14.56 13.33
N VAL A 181 9.84 -13.52 13.15
CA VAL A 181 10.84 -13.44 12.09
C VAL A 181 12.23 -13.58 12.67
N GLY A 182 13.13 -14.20 11.92
CA GLY A 182 14.53 -14.31 12.28
C GLY A 182 15.43 -14.17 11.07
N LEU A 183 16.65 -13.69 11.30
CA LEU A 183 17.68 -13.65 10.28
C LEU A 183 19.05 -13.97 10.86
N LYS A 184 19.95 -14.40 9.98
CA LYS A 184 21.39 -14.53 10.22
C LYS A 184 22.13 -14.23 8.93
N ARG A 185 23.44 -13.97 9.01
CA ARG A 185 24.28 -13.89 7.83
C ARG A 185 24.32 -15.24 7.13
N SER A 186 24.32 -15.21 5.80
CA SER A 186 24.62 -16.40 4.98
C SER A 186 26.07 -16.85 5.17
#